data_AF-A0A7C1UMU9-F1
#
_entry.id   AF-A0A7C1UMU9-F1
#
_cell.length_a   1.000
_cell.length_b   1.000
_cell.length_c   1.000
_cell.angle_alpha   90.00
_cell.angle_beta   90.00
_cell.angle_gamma   90.00
#
_symmetry.space_group_name_H-M   'P 1'
#
loop_
_entity.id
_entity.type
_entity.pdbx_description
1 polymer ?
#
loop_
_entity_poly.entity_id
_entity_poly.type
_entity_poly.pdbx_seq_one_letter_code
_entity_poly.pdbx_strand_id
1 'polypeptide(L)'
;MSKKISLILLIVLWGMHANAKEFVYQGKVKGMVCAFCVYSVGKNIAKVPGVQPQSVNIDLKSGIVSFKSSSGISFKKLSSVFSGSGFKLVELKKVKQTTLKTVTYKPQPVLDVNLNSVDLETYGAIIESIGNIAATLSGKIVIKAPGSLEIEILKPMIGGKQKAIKIQYITDKKKAVQIQLFIRSE
;
A
#
# COMPACT_ATOMS: atom_id res chain seq x y z
N MET A 1 53.23 -21.54 1.38
CA MET A 1 52.89 -20.49 0.40
C MET A 1 51.40 -20.54 0.01
N SER A 2 50.45 -20.50 0.97
CA SER A 2 49.01 -20.70 0.66
C SER A 2 48.00 -19.89 1.51
N LYS A 3 48.43 -19.04 2.46
CA LYS A 3 47.51 -18.32 3.35
C LYS A 3 47.10 -16.91 2.88
N LYS A 4 47.63 -16.40 1.77
CA LYS A 4 47.31 -15.04 1.27
C LYS A 4 46.14 -14.96 0.28
N ILE A 5 45.69 -16.09 -0.27
CA ILE A 5 44.63 -16.12 -1.30
C ILE A 5 43.22 -16.09 -0.69
N SER A 6 43.06 -16.56 0.56
CA SER A 6 41.74 -16.65 1.20
C SER A 6 41.15 -15.31 1.67
N LEU A 7 41.95 -14.25 1.81
CA LEU A 7 41.49 -12.97 2.37
C LEU A 7 40.98 -11.98 1.28
N ILE A 8 41.35 -12.20 0.02
CA ILE A 8 40.96 -11.31 -1.09
C ILE A 8 39.53 -11.62 -1.57
N LEU A 9 39.05 -12.86 -1.40
CA LEU A 9 37.70 -13.26 -1.82
C LEU A 9 36.58 -12.68 -0.93
N LEU A 10 36.91 -12.24 0.30
CA LEU A 10 35.92 -11.68 1.23
C LEU A 10 35.61 -10.20 0.98
N ILE A 11 36.52 -9.45 0.33
CA ILE A 11 36.38 -8.00 0.11
C ILE A 11 35.52 -7.69 -1.12
N VAL A 12 35.52 -8.57 -2.13
CA VAL A 12 34.76 -8.39 -3.38
C VAL A 12 33.23 -8.47 -3.15
N LEU A 13 32.78 -9.14 -2.08
CA LEU A 13 31.35 -9.28 -1.74
C LEU A 13 30.73 -8.04 -1.06
N TRP A 14 31.53 -7.04 -0.65
CA TRP A 14 31.02 -5.80 -0.04
C TRP A 14 30.87 -4.63 -1.02
N GLY A 15 31.28 -4.78 -2.28
CA GLY A 15 31.34 -3.66 -3.24
C GLY A 15 30.03 -3.30 -3.97
N MET A 16 28.94 -4.06 -3.81
CA MET A 16 27.71 -3.83 -4.58
C MET A 16 26.63 -3.14 -3.75
N HIS A 17 26.93 -1.97 -3.20
CA HIS A 17 25.88 -0.99 -2.89
C HIS A 17 25.39 -0.38 -4.21
N ALA A 18 24.65 -1.18 -4.98
CA ALA A 18 23.95 -0.72 -6.17
C ALA A 18 22.95 0.36 -5.73
N ASN A 19 23.29 1.62 -6.00
CA ASN A 19 22.35 2.73 -5.90
C ASN A 19 21.30 2.54 -7.00
N ALA A 20 20.28 1.74 -6.70
CA ALA A 20 19.16 1.52 -7.60
C ALA A 20 18.49 2.87 -7.87
N LYS A 21 18.46 3.28 -9.13
CA LYS A 21 17.87 4.54 -9.57
C LYS A 21 16.38 4.55 -9.21
N GLU A 22 16.01 5.31 -8.18
CA GLU A 22 14.63 5.44 -7.73
C GLU A 22 13.90 6.51 -8.56
N PHE A 23 12.72 6.15 -9.08
CA PHE A 23 11.82 7.04 -9.80
C PHE A 23 10.66 7.42 -8.90
N VAL A 24 10.29 8.70 -8.90
CA VAL A 24 9.15 9.20 -8.13
C VAL A 24 8.13 9.80 -9.07
N TYR A 25 6.88 9.40 -8.90
CA TYR A 25 5.77 9.83 -9.73
C TYR A 25 4.69 10.51 -8.89
N GLN A 26 4.10 11.55 -9.48
CA GLN A 26 2.84 12.14 -9.05
C GLN A 26 1.89 12.10 -10.24
N GLY A 27 0.66 11.68 -10.01
CA GLY A 27 -0.39 11.66 -11.02
C GLY A 27 -1.73 12.09 -10.44
N LYS A 28 -2.72 12.19 -11.33
CA LYS A 28 -4.10 12.52 -10.97
C LYS A 28 -5.05 11.47 -11.55
N VAL A 29 -5.87 10.88 -10.70
CA VAL A 29 -6.87 9.88 -11.06
C VAL A 29 -8.26 10.44 -10.78
N LYS A 30 -9.16 10.36 -11.77
CA LYS A 30 -10.58 10.70 -11.65
C LYS A 30 -11.43 9.44 -11.48
N GLY A 31 -12.62 9.61 -10.90
CA GLY A 31 -13.61 8.53 -10.71
C GLY A 31 -13.61 7.89 -9.32
N MET A 32 -12.70 8.27 -8.43
CA MET A 32 -12.72 7.84 -7.03
C MET A 32 -13.67 8.71 -6.23
N VAL A 33 -14.64 8.10 -5.55
CA VAL A 33 -15.62 8.82 -4.70
C VAL A 33 -15.70 8.28 -3.27
N CYS A 34 -15.09 7.13 -2.99
CA CYS A 34 -15.06 6.53 -1.66
C CYS A 34 -13.72 5.84 -1.36
N ALA A 35 -13.51 5.48 -0.10
CA ALA A 35 -12.32 4.81 0.41
C ALA A 35 -12.06 3.47 -0.27
N PHE A 36 -13.10 2.72 -0.62
CA PHE A 36 -12.95 1.47 -1.39
C PHE A 36 -12.44 1.72 -2.82
N CYS A 37 -12.87 2.80 -3.49
CA CYS A 37 -12.28 3.18 -4.78
C CYS A 37 -10.79 3.52 -4.64
N VAL A 38 -10.41 4.24 -3.59
CA VAL A 38 -9.01 4.55 -3.28
C VAL A 38 -8.19 3.28 -3.09
N TYR A 39 -8.73 2.34 -2.31
CA TYR A 39 -8.09 1.04 -2.10
C TYR A 39 -7.86 0.30 -3.43
N SER A 40 -8.90 0.20 -4.27
CA SER A 40 -8.84 -0.46 -5.57
C SER A 40 -7.79 0.17 -6.49
N VAL A 41 -7.80 1.51 -6.61
CA VAL A 41 -6.78 2.25 -7.40
C VAL A 41 -5.38 1.99 -6.86
N GLY A 42 -5.19 2.09 -5.55
CA GLY A 42 -3.88 1.86 -4.91
C GLY A 42 -3.37 0.44 -5.12
N LYS A 43 -4.24 -0.56 -4.96
CA LYS A 43 -3.92 -1.97 -5.19
C LYS A 43 -3.51 -2.23 -6.64
N ASN A 44 -4.21 -1.63 -7.60
CA ASN A 44 -3.92 -1.80 -9.02
C ASN A 44 -2.59 -1.14 -9.41
N ILE A 45 -2.29 0.06 -8.89
CA ILE A 45 -0.99 0.72 -9.08
C ILE A 45 0.14 -0.11 -8.46
N ALA A 46 -0.07 -0.64 -7.24
CA ALA A 46 0.91 -1.46 -6.55
C ALA A 46 1.30 -2.75 -7.30
N LYS A 47 0.45 -3.24 -8.21
CA LYS A 47 0.74 -4.41 -9.06
C LYS A 47 1.55 -4.07 -10.31
N VAL A 48 1.74 -2.79 -10.63
CA VAL A 48 2.51 -2.38 -11.80
C VAL A 48 3.98 -2.74 -11.59
N PRO A 49 4.62 -3.47 -12.52
CA PRO A 49 6.04 -3.80 -12.41
C PRO A 49 6.90 -2.56 -12.20
N GLY A 50 7.81 -2.64 -11.21
CA GLY A 50 8.66 -1.54 -10.81
C GLY A 50 8.11 -0.70 -9.65
N VAL A 51 6.79 -0.58 -9.50
CA VAL A 51 6.19 0.18 -8.39
C VAL A 51 6.54 -0.46 -7.05
N GLN A 52 6.92 0.37 -6.07
CA GLN A 52 7.05 -0.05 -4.68
C GLN A 52 5.67 0.03 -4.00
N PRO A 53 5.00 -1.10 -3.69
CA PRO A 53 3.60 -1.11 -3.21
C PRO A 53 3.35 -0.24 -1.97
N GLN A 54 4.33 -0.25 -1.07
CA GLN A 54 4.30 0.44 0.21
C GLN A 54 4.29 1.97 0.05
N SER A 55 4.88 2.47 -1.04
CA SER A 55 5.02 3.90 -1.32
C SER A 55 3.76 4.55 -1.91
N VAL A 56 2.79 3.75 -2.39
CA VAL A 56 1.60 4.28 -3.06
C VAL A 56 0.74 5.06 -2.06
N ASN A 57 0.59 6.36 -2.28
CA ASN A 57 -0.25 7.23 -1.48
C ASN A 57 -1.29 7.89 -2.39
N ILE A 58 -2.53 7.99 -1.92
CA ILE A 58 -3.63 8.55 -2.69
C ILE A 58 -4.44 9.47 -1.77
N ASP A 59 -4.64 10.70 -2.20
CA ASP A 59 -5.52 11.65 -1.56
C ASP A 59 -6.86 11.68 -2.30
N LEU A 60 -7.92 11.23 -1.64
CA LEU A 60 -9.25 11.12 -2.25
C LEU A 60 -9.81 12.49 -2.69
N LYS A 61 -9.61 13.54 -1.89
CA LYS A 61 -10.20 14.86 -2.14
C LYS A 61 -9.65 15.50 -3.40
N SER A 62 -8.33 15.41 -3.59
CA SER A 62 -7.62 16.00 -4.74
C SER A 62 -7.54 15.04 -5.93
N GLY A 63 -7.71 13.74 -5.71
CA GLY A 63 -7.44 12.69 -6.68
C GLY A 63 -5.96 12.51 -6.99
N ILE A 64 -5.08 13.12 -6.19
CA ILE A 64 -3.63 13.03 -6.37
C ILE A 64 -3.16 11.67 -5.88
N VAL A 65 -2.33 11.04 -6.71
CA VAL A 65 -1.64 9.80 -6.41
C VAL A 65 -0.15 10.00 -6.53
N SER A 66 0.62 9.40 -5.62
CA SER A 66 2.07 9.47 -5.64
C SER A 66 2.69 8.13 -5.23
N PHE A 67 3.78 7.74 -5.90
CA PHE A 67 4.45 6.47 -5.62
C PHE A 67 5.90 6.49 -6.11
N LYS A 68 6.68 5.55 -5.59
CA LYS A 68 8.05 5.25 -5.99
C LYS A 68 8.09 4.04 -6.92
N SER A 69 9.08 4.00 -7.79
CA SER A 69 9.32 2.89 -8.71
C SER A 69 10.82 2.64 -8.92
N SER A 70 11.22 1.39 -9.07
CA SER A 70 12.58 0.98 -9.44
C SER A 70 12.87 1.12 -10.94
N SER A 71 11.84 1.37 -11.76
CA SER A 71 11.95 1.56 -13.21
C SER A 71 11.06 2.70 -13.71
N GLY A 72 11.36 3.19 -14.91
CA GLY A 72 10.54 4.21 -15.55
C GLY A 72 9.16 3.66 -15.94
N ILE A 73 8.10 4.36 -15.53
CA ILE A 73 6.71 4.04 -15.88
C ILE A 73 6.17 5.10 -16.83
N SER A 74 5.62 4.65 -17.96
CA SER A 74 4.97 5.53 -18.93
C SER A 74 3.51 5.79 -18.56
N PHE A 75 2.98 6.93 -19.02
CA PHE A 75 1.56 7.26 -18.86
C PHE A 75 0.65 6.17 -19.42
N LYS A 76 0.93 5.66 -20.63
CA LYS A 76 0.14 4.60 -21.28
C LYS A 76 0.12 3.33 -20.42
N LYS A 77 1.26 2.92 -19.87
CA LYS A 77 1.35 1.73 -19.02
C LYS A 77 0.51 1.90 -17.77
N LEU A 78 0.66 3.00 -17.04
CA LEU A 78 -0.12 3.25 -15.83
C LEU A 78 -1.61 3.45 -16.13
N SER A 79 -1.96 4.15 -17.21
CA SER A 79 -3.36 4.38 -17.59
C SER A 79 -4.08 3.08 -17.96
N SER A 80 -3.37 2.12 -18.58
CA SER A 80 -3.96 0.82 -18.98
C SER A 80 -4.48 0.01 -17.80
N VAL A 81 -3.92 0.23 -16.61
CA VAL A 81 -4.31 -0.42 -15.34
C VAL A 81 -5.76 -0.12 -14.95
N PHE A 82 -6.31 0.99 -15.44
CA PHE A 82 -7.67 1.43 -15.12
C PHE A 82 -8.70 1.11 -16.20
N SER A 83 -8.31 0.43 -17.28
CA SER A 83 -9.24 0.06 -18.36
C SER A 83 -10.40 -0.78 -17.82
N GLY A 84 -11.64 -0.37 -18.06
CA GLY A 84 -12.84 -1.07 -17.58
C GLY A 84 -13.16 -0.90 -16.08
N SER A 85 -12.39 -0.10 -15.33
CA SER A 85 -12.58 0.10 -13.88
C SER A 85 -13.39 1.35 -13.49
N GLY A 86 -13.80 2.18 -14.46
CA GLY A 86 -14.43 3.48 -14.21
C GLY A 86 -13.46 4.59 -13.78
N PHE A 87 -12.17 4.28 -13.54
CA PHE A 87 -11.15 5.26 -13.20
C PHE A 87 -10.39 5.76 -14.44
N LYS A 88 -9.93 7.02 -14.39
CA LYS A 88 -9.14 7.61 -15.48
C LYS A 88 -7.92 8.34 -14.94
N LEU A 89 -6.74 7.92 -15.36
CA LEU A 89 -5.51 8.69 -15.18
C LEU A 89 -5.55 9.89 -16.13
N VAL A 90 -5.46 11.10 -15.59
CA VAL A 90 -5.49 12.34 -16.40
C VAL A 90 -4.14 13.04 -16.44
N GLU A 91 -3.23 12.69 -15.54
CA GLU A 91 -1.91 13.30 -15.45
C GLU A 91 -0.92 12.30 -14.83
N LEU A 92 0.31 12.30 -15.33
CA LEU A 92 1.45 11.62 -14.71
C LEU A 92 2.72 12.43 -14.95
N LYS A 93 3.39 12.82 -13.88
CA LYS A 93 4.65 13.55 -13.89
C LYS A 93 5.68 12.79 -13.07
N LYS A 94 6.89 12.69 -13.60
CA LYS A 94 8.06 12.33 -12.78
C LYS A 94 8.45 13.56 -11.97
N VAL A 95 8.55 13.41 -10.65
CA VAL A 95 8.86 14.51 -9.73
C VAL A 95 10.14 14.21 -8.94
N LYS A 96 10.68 15.21 -8.24
CA LYS A 96 11.84 15.02 -7.35
C LYS A 96 11.41 14.32 -6.06
N GLN A 97 12.26 13.46 -5.51
CA GLN A 97 11.97 12.68 -4.30
C GLN A 97 11.59 13.55 -3.09
N THR A 98 12.18 14.74 -2.98
CA THR A 98 11.91 15.73 -1.93
C THR A 98 10.48 16.27 -1.92
N THR A 99 9.70 16.06 -2.99
CA THR A 99 8.32 16.55 -3.11
C THR A 99 7.26 15.53 -2.67
N LEU A 100 7.65 14.29 -2.40
CA LEU A 100 6.74 13.27 -1.86
C LEU A 100 6.48 13.55 -0.39
N LYS A 101 5.25 13.95 -0.05
CA LYS A 101 4.75 13.87 1.33
C LYS A 101 4.60 12.40 1.69
N THR A 102 5.64 11.81 2.26
CA THR A 102 5.60 10.43 2.74
C THR A 102 4.99 10.45 4.14
N VAL A 103 3.83 9.80 4.29
CA VAL A 103 3.24 9.61 5.61
C VAL A 103 4.01 8.50 6.32
N THR A 104 4.68 8.84 7.41
CA THR A 104 5.35 7.88 8.28
C THR A 104 4.40 7.42 9.37
N TYR A 105 4.49 6.15 9.76
CA TYR A 105 3.70 5.54 10.81
C TYR A 105 4.61 5.02 11.92
N LYS A 106 4.10 4.99 13.15
CA LYS A 106 4.79 4.36 14.27
C LYS A 106 5.08 2.89 13.93
N PRO A 107 6.23 2.34 14.33
CA PRO A 107 6.63 0.99 13.94
C PRO A 107 5.79 -0.09 14.61
N GLN A 108 5.22 0.19 15.78
CA GLN A 108 4.35 -0.73 16.51
C GLN A 108 2.87 -0.41 16.26
N PRO A 109 2.02 -1.44 16.11
CA PRO A 109 0.59 -1.23 16.03
C PRO A 109 0.04 -0.78 17.40
N VAL A 110 -0.92 0.13 17.37
CA VAL A 110 -1.68 0.55 18.57
C VAL A 110 -2.84 -0.39 18.88
N LEU A 111 -3.22 -1.23 17.91
CA LEU A 111 -4.23 -2.26 18.04
C LEU A 111 -3.82 -3.45 17.17
N ASP A 112 -3.88 -4.66 17.72
CA ASP A 112 -3.63 -5.92 17.02
C ASP A 112 -4.75 -6.91 17.40
N VAL A 113 -5.63 -7.21 16.45
CA VAL A 113 -6.78 -8.10 16.65
C VAL A 113 -6.58 -9.37 15.86
N ASN A 114 -6.74 -10.51 16.53
CA ASN A 114 -6.75 -11.84 15.90
C ASN A 114 -8.16 -12.43 16.00
N LEU A 115 -8.78 -12.68 14.86
CA LEU A 115 -10.07 -13.36 14.76
C LEU A 115 -9.80 -14.83 14.43
N ASN A 116 -10.17 -15.70 15.37
CA ASN A 116 -9.93 -17.15 15.31
C ASN A 116 -10.96 -17.88 14.42
N SER A 117 -11.84 -17.12 13.78
CA SER A 117 -12.89 -17.60 12.89
C SER A 117 -12.86 -16.78 11.60
N VAL A 118 -13.15 -17.44 10.48
CA VAL A 118 -13.34 -16.82 9.16
C VAL A 118 -14.80 -16.46 8.90
N ASP A 119 -15.69 -16.70 9.87
CA ASP A 119 -17.06 -16.20 9.84
C ASP A 119 -17.06 -14.71 10.21
N LEU A 120 -17.11 -13.85 9.19
CA LEU A 120 -17.03 -12.41 9.35
C LEU A 120 -18.39 -11.76 9.62
N GLU A 121 -19.50 -12.49 9.51
CA GLU A 121 -20.83 -11.99 9.85
C GLU A 121 -20.87 -11.56 11.32
N THR A 122 -20.34 -12.41 12.19
CA THR A 122 -20.24 -12.17 13.63
C THR A 122 -19.33 -10.98 13.97
N TYR A 123 -18.30 -10.69 13.16
CA TYR A 123 -17.28 -9.67 13.45
C TYR A 123 -17.46 -8.36 12.68
N GLY A 124 -18.51 -8.23 11.85
CA GLY A 124 -18.72 -7.05 10.99
C GLY A 124 -18.67 -5.72 11.75
N ALA A 125 -19.33 -5.63 12.91
CA ALA A 125 -19.35 -4.43 13.74
C ALA A 125 -17.97 -4.05 14.32
N ILE A 126 -17.16 -5.05 14.68
CA ILE A 126 -15.79 -4.84 15.16
C ILE A 126 -14.92 -4.30 14.02
N ILE A 127 -15.01 -4.93 12.85
CA ILE A 127 -14.26 -4.55 11.66
C ILE A 127 -14.62 -3.12 11.23
N GLU A 128 -15.90 -2.77 11.23
CA GLU A 128 -16.37 -1.42 10.98
C GLU A 128 -15.80 -0.41 11.99
N SER A 129 -15.85 -0.74 13.28
CA SER A 129 -15.35 0.13 14.35
C SER A 129 -13.86 0.42 14.18
N ILE A 130 -13.06 -0.61 13.84
CA ILE A 130 -11.63 -0.46 13.53
C ILE A 130 -11.44 0.50 12.33
N GLY A 131 -12.24 0.33 11.27
CA GLY A 131 -12.21 1.22 10.11
C GLY A 131 -12.51 2.68 10.46
N ASN A 132 -13.53 2.91 11.30
CA ASN A 132 -13.92 4.25 11.75
C ASN A 132 -12.84 4.92 12.62
N ILE A 133 -12.21 4.16 13.52
CA ILE A 133 -11.08 4.64 14.34
C ILE A 133 -9.89 5.01 13.44
N ALA A 134 -9.53 4.11 12.51
CA ALA A 134 -8.44 4.36 11.59
C ALA A 134 -8.67 5.62 10.74
N ALA A 135 -9.90 5.84 10.26
CA ALA A 135 -10.27 7.02 9.49
C ALA A 135 -10.15 8.32 10.30
N THR A 136 -10.46 8.26 11.60
CA THR A 136 -10.33 9.40 12.51
C THR A 136 -8.88 9.75 12.76
N LEU A 137 -8.03 8.74 12.93
CA LEU A 137 -6.60 8.89 13.24
C LEU A 137 -5.71 9.06 12.00
N SER A 138 -6.29 9.07 10.79
CA SER A 138 -5.53 8.98 9.52
C SER A 138 -4.53 7.80 9.52
N GLY A 139 -4.96 6.68 10.11
CA GLY A 139 -4.14 5.51 10.37
C GLY A 139 -3.86 4.67 9.13
N LYS A 140 -2.99 3.69 9.33
CA LYS A 140 -2.73 2.59 8.40
C LYS A 140 -3.25 1.30 9.01
N ILE A 141 -4.02 0.54 8.25
CA ILE A 141 -4.41 -0.82 8.61
C ILE A 141 -3.57 -1.81 7.81
N VAL A 142 -3.01 -2.81 8.49
CA VAL A 142 -2.44 -4.00 7.87
C VAL A 142 -3.36 -5.17 8.18
N ILE A 143 -3.82 -5.85 7.13
CA ILE A 143 -4.70 -7.01 7.24
C ILE A 143 -3.93 -8.22 6.72
N LYS A 144 -3.89 -9.28 7.53
CA LYS A 144 -3.30 -10.56 7.13
C LYS A 144 -4.38 -11.63 7.17
N ALA A 145 -4.80 -12.12 6.01
CA ALA A 145 -5.95 -13.01 5.86
C ALA A 145 -5.96 -13.72 4.49
N PRO A 146 -6.76 -14.80 4.31
CA PRO A 146 -7.00 -15.40 3.00
C PRO A 146 -7.50 -14.38 1.97
N GLY A 147 -7.02 -14.48 0.73
CA GLY A 147 -7.42 -13.57 -0.35
C GLY A 147 -8.91 -13.64 -0.69
N SER A 148 -9.56 -14.77 -0.41
CA SER A 148 -11.01 -14.95 -0.59
C SER A 148 -11.84 -14.05 0.33
N LEU A 149 -11.32 -13.67 1.49
CA LEU A 149 -12.03 -12.84 2.48
C LEU A 149 -11.81 -11.34 2.28
N GLU A 150 -10.99 -10.96 1.29
CA GLU A 150 -10.55 -9.57 1.16
C GLU A 150 -11.72 -8.59 1.02
N ILE A 151 -12.68 -8.89 0.14
CA ILE A 151 -13.85 -8.03 -0.07
C ILE A 151 -14.76 -8.04 1.15
N GLU A 152 -14.93 -9.20 1.78
CA GLU A 152 -15.80 -9.40 2.93
C GLU A 152 -15.31 -8.63 4.15
N ILE A 153 -14.00 -8.58 4.39
CA ILE A 153 -13.38 -7.76 5.44
C ILE A 153 -13.47 -6.27 5.10
N LEU A 154 -13.20 -5.89 3.84
CA LEU A 154 -13.11 -4.49 3.46
C LEU A 154 -14.48 -3.80 3.34
N LYS A 155 -15.54 -4.54 3.03
CA LYS A 155 -16.89 -4.00 2.87
C LYS A 155 -17.38 -3.26 4.13
N PRO A 156 -17.45 -3.86 5.34
CA PRO A 156 -17.81 -3.14 6.56
C PRO A 156 -16.76 -2.09 6.97
N MET A 157 -15.48 -2.34 6.66
CA MET A 157 -14.38 -1.45 7.08
C MET A 157 -14.37 -0.11 6.33
N ILE A 158 -14.52 -0.12 5.00
CA ILE A 158 -14.31 1.04 4.14
C ILE A 158 -15.32 1.20 2.99
N GLY A 159 -16.27 0.27 2.83
CA GLY A 159 -17.28 0.32 1.77
C GLY A 159 -18.09 1.61 1.82
N GLY A 160 -18.07 2.39 0.74
CA GLY A 160 -18.84 3.65 0.63
C GLY A 160 -18.36 4.82 1.50
N LYS A 161 -17.41 4.61 2.43
CA LYS A 161 -16.95 5.66 3.35
C LYS A 161 -16.13 6.73 2.61
N GLN A 162 -16.30 8.01 2.95
CA GLN A 162 -15.62 9.14 2.29
C GLN A 162 -14.25 9.50 2.88
N LYS A 163 -13.88 8.94 4.03
CA LYS A 163 -12.54 9.10 4.60
C LYS A 163 -11.67 7.91 4.22
N ALA A 164 -10.69 8.15 3.35
CA ALA A 164 -9.75 7.12 2.93
C ALA A 164 -8.67 6.87 4.00
N ILE A 165 -8.29 5.61 4.16
CA ILE A 165 -7.20 5.17 5.04
C ILE A 165 -6.21 4.34 4.23
N LYS A 166 -4.95 4.28 4.70
CA LYS A 166 -3.96 3.40 4.07
C LYS A 166 -4.26 1.96 4.48
N ILE A 167 -4.51 1.09 3.51
CA ILE A 167 -4.69 -0.35 3.76
C ILE A 167 -3.57 -1.13 3.07
N GLN A 168 -3.06 -2.14 3.77
CA GLN A 168 -2.17 -3.14 3.23
C GLN A 168 -2.76 -4.51 3.49
N TYR A 169 -3.20 -5.17 2.42
CA TYR A 169 -3.72 -6.53 2.50
C TYR A 169 -2.61 -7.51 2.15
N ILE A 170 -2.29 -8.40 3.09
CA ILE A 170 -1.27 -9.44 2.95
C ILE A 170 -2.00 -10.77 2.92
N THR A 171 -2.01 -11.42 1.76
CA THR A 171 -2.62 -12.74 1.60
C THR A 171 -1.87 -13.77 2.44
N ASP A 172 -2.56 -14.43 3.35
CA ASP A 172 -2.06 -15.55 4.15
C ASP A 172 -2.92 -16.80 3.88
N LYS A 173 -2.28 -17.98 3.87
CA LYS A 173 -2.96 -19.27 3.68
C LYS A 173 -3.62 -19.77 4.96
N LYS A 174 -3.29 -19.20 6.11
CA LYS A 174 -3.90 -19.55 7.41
C LYS A 174 -5.37 -19.16 7.43
N LYS A 175 -6.21 -19.99 8.06
CA LYS A 175 -7.62 -19.70 8.32
C LYS A 175 -7.79 -18.77 9.54
N ALA A 176 -7.12 -17.63 9.50
CA ALA A 176 -7.18 -16.62 10.56
C ALA A 176 -7.16 -15.23 9.92
N VAL A 177 -7.77 -14.26 10.62
CA VAL A 177 -7.76 -12.86 10.22
C VAL A 177 -7.04 -12.06 11.29
N GLN A 178 -5.92 -11.44 10.92
CA GLN A 178 -5.22 -10.49 11.77
C GLN A 178 -5.40 -9.08 11.22
N ILE A 179 -5.79 -8.14 12.09
CA ILE A 179 -5.97 -6.73 11.74
C ILE A 179 -5.13 -5.89 12.68
N GLN A 180 -4.19 -5.14 12.12
CA GLN A 180 -3.29 -4.27 12.87
C GLN A 180 -3.53 -2.81 12.48
N LEU A 181 -3.72 -1.94 13.46
CA LEU A 181 -3.83 -0.50 13.26
C LEU A 181 -2.54 0.20 13.68
N PHE A 182 -2.02 1.04 12.79
CA PHE A 182 -0.88 1.90 13.01
C PHE A 182 -1.32 3.36 12.91
N ILE A 183 -0.80 4.19 13.80
CA ILE A 183 -1.01 5.65 13.77
C ILE A 183 0.22 6.34 13.17
N ARG A 184 0.02 7.56 12.68
CA ARG A 184 1.09 8.37 12.10
C ARG A 184 2.17 8.64 13.14
N SER A 185 3.42 8.68 12.70
CA SER A 185 4.49 9.33 13.46
C SER A 185 4.25 10.84 13.34
N GLU A 186 4.21 11.52 14.48
CA GLU A 186 4.12 12.98 14.53
C GLU A 186 5.34 13.63 13.86
#